data_AF-A0A3Q8I3P3-F1
#
_entry.id   AF-A0A3Q8I3P3-F1
#
_cell.length_a   1.000
_cell.length_b   1.000
_cell.length_c   1.000
_cell.angle_alpha   90.00
_cell.angle_beta   90.00
_cell.angle_gamma   90.00
#
_symmetry.space_group_name_H-M   'P 1'
#
loop_
_entity.id
_entity.type
_entity.pdbx_description
1 polymer ?
#
loop_
_entity_poly.entity_id
_entity_poly.type
_entity_poly.pdbx_seq_one_letter_code
_entity_poly.pdbx_strand_id
1 'polypeptide(L)'
;MRTVRFEGYTIYVSDDPNRVIGSFLSYALSLQNISKRPPAEEFADRFSPEGRGLSLPDLFVAYRAESPDDFPPEFSEESSQDLSRKELWVLSRLEYGHVPDSAVIEGPELRHLLQEALSQDSARPGS
;
A
#
# COMPACT_ATOMS: atom_id res chain seq x y z
N MET A 1 -9.90 8.34 8.40
CA MET A 1 -9.80 7.05 7.69
C MET A 1 -9.98 7.37 6.22
N ARG A 2 -8.97 7.08 5.42
CA ARG A 2 -8.93 7.40 3.99
C ARG A 2 -9.96 6.54 3.24
N THR A 3 -10.33 6.98 2.05
CA THR A 3 -11.37 6.37 1.20
C THR A 3 -10.88 6.23 -0.23
N VAL A 4 -11.33 5.21 -0.94
CA VAL A 4 -10.92 4.91 -2.32
C VAL A 4 -11.96 5.41 -3.31
N ARG A 5 -11.51 5.96 -4.44
CA ARG A 5 -12.36 6.31 -5.58
C ARG A 5 -11.66 6.00 -6.89
N PHE A 6 -12.36 5.32 -7.79
CA PHE A 6 -11.88 5.09 -9.15
C PHE A 6 -12.32 6.23 -10.08
N GLU A 7 -11.39 6.73 -10.90
CA GLU A 7 -11.71 7.53 -12.08
C GLU A 7 -11.05 6.87 -13.30
N GLY A 8 -11.85 6.14 -14.08
CA GLY A 8 -11.32 5.27 -15.13
C GLY A 8 -10.42 4.19 -14.53
N TYR A 9 -9.17 4.09 -14.99
CA TYR A 9 -8.16 3.15 -14.46
C TYR A 9 -7.33 3.74 -13.32
N THR A 10 -7.53 4.99 -12.95
CA THR A 10 -6.78 5.65 -11.89
C THR A 10 -7.49 5.51 -10.55
N ILE A 11 -6.73 5.12 -9.53
CA ILE A 11 -7.22 4.99 -8.14
C ILE A 11 -6.81 6.25 -7.37
N TYR A 12 -7.80 6.92 -6.80
CA TYR A 12 -7.61 8.06 -5.91
C TYR A 12 -7.90 7.66 -4.47
N VAL A 13 -7.07 8.15 -3.56
CA VAL A 13 -7.23 7.97 -2.11
C VAL A 13 -7.34 9.36 -1.48
N SER A 14 -8.30 9.56 -0.57
CA SER A 14 -8.38 10.81 0.19
C SER A 14 -7.16 10.97 1.10
N ASP A 15 -6.70 12.21 1.28
CA ASP A 15 -5.51 12.54 2.07
C ASP A 15 -4.22 11.81 1.62
N ASP A 16 -4.07 11.63 0.30
CA ASP A 16 -2.88 11.06 -0.38
C ASP A 16 -2.31 12.04 -1.43
N PRO A 17 -1.73 13.19 -1.01
CA PRO A 17 -1.32 14.25 -1.93
C PRO A 17 -0.26 13.81 -2.95
N ASN A 18 0.62 12.88 -2.57
CA ASN A 18 1.68 12.34 -3.42
C ASN A 18 1.25 11.11 -4.24
N ARG A 19 -0.02 10.68 -4.09
CA ARG A 19 -0.63 9.53 -4.75
C ARG A 19 0.10 8.20 -4.50
N VAL A 20 0.84 8.08 -3.40
CA VAL A 20 1.64 6.89 -3.09
C VAL A 20 0.72 5.72 -2.78
N ILE A 21 -0.33 5.96 -2.00
CA ILE A 21 -1.31 4.93 -1.60
C ILE A 21 -2.15 4.52 -2.82
N GLY A 22 -2.59 5.47 -3.64
CA GLY A 22 -3.29 5.18 -4.91
C GLY A 22 -2.45 4.35 -5.89
N SER A 23 -1.17 4.69 -6.06
CA SER A 23 -0.22 3.90 -6.85
C SER A 23 -0.03 2.49 -6.27
N PHE A 24 0.14 2.37 -4.95
CA PHE A 24 0.23 1.08 -4.27
C PHE A 24 -0.97 0.19 -4.57
N LEU A 25 -2.20 0.69 -4.43
CA LEU A 25 -3.42 -0.09 -4.68
C LEU A 25 -3.49 -0.59 -6.12
N SER A 26 -3.02 0.22 -7.07
CA SER A 26 -2.97 -0.14 -8.50
C SER A 26 -1.98 -1.30 -8.75
N TYR A 27 -0.79 -1.24 -8.13
CA TYR A 27 0.18 -2.34 -8.19
C TYR A 27 -0.31 -3.59 -7.48
N ALA A 28 -0.94 -3.46 -6.31
CA ALA A 28 -1.48 -4.57 -5.55
C ALA A 28 -2.55 -5.32 -6.37
N LEU A 29 -3.52 -4.63 -6.96
CA LEU A 29 -4.54 -5.25 -7.82
C LEU A 29 -3.95 -5.92 -9.06
N SER A 30 -2.81 -5.44 -9.53
CA SER A 30 -2.11 -6.02 -10.68
C SER A 30 -1.34 -7.30 -10.34
N LEU A 31 -1.14 -7.63 -9.06
CA LEU A 31 -0.38 -8.82 -8.63
C LEU A 31 -0.98 -10.12 -9.15
N GLN A 32 -2.30 -10.21 -9.26
CA GLN A 32 -2.99 -11.40 -9.80
C GLN A 32 -2.50 -11.75 -11.22
N ASN A 33 -2.06 -10.76 -11.99
CA ASN A 33 -1.57 -10.99 -13.35
C ASN A 33 -0.24 -11.78 -13.33
N ILE A 34 0.55 -11.62 -12.27
CA ILE A 34 1.84 -12.27 -12.04
C ILE A 34 1.64 -13.58 -11.28
N SER A 35 0.97 -13.56 -10.13
CA SER A 35 0.85 -14.74 -9.25
C SER A 35 -0.21 -15.75 -9.70
N LYS A 36 -1.15 -15.33 -10.57
CA LYS A 36 -2.33 -16.11 -10.98
C LYS A 36 -3.24 -16.51 -9.82
N ARG A 37 -3.05 -15.96 -8.62
CA ARG A 37 -3.91 -16.17 -7.46
C ARG A 37 -5.04 -15.14 -7.43
N PRO A 38 -6.20 -15.46 -6.84
CA PRO A 38 -7.25 -14.47 -6.58
C PRO A 38 -6.71 -13.30 -5.75
N PRO A 39 -7.04 -12.04 -6.09
CA PRO A 39 -6.56 -10.87 -5.36
C PRO A 39 -6.83 -10.92 -3.85
N ALA A 40 -8.00 -11.41 -3.44
CA ALA A 40 -8.37 -11.51 -2.03
C ALA A 40 -7.39 -12.41 -1.24
N GLU A 41 -7.00 -13.55 -1.81
CA GLU A 41 -6.04 -14.47 -1.20
C GLU A 41 -4.63 -13.89 -1.20
N GLU A 42 -4.23 -13.25 -2.31
CA GLU A 42 -2.92 -12.59 -2.41
C GLU A 42 -2.79 -11.47 -1.36
N PHE A 43 -3.86 -10.70 -1.15
CA PHE A 43 -3.87 -9.61 -0.17
C PHE A 43 -3.84 -10.13 1.27
N ALA A 44 -4.63 -11.16 1.57
CA ALA A 44 -4.67 -11.79 2.88
C ALA A 44 -3.31 -12.39 3.24
N ASP A 45 -2.59 -12.96 2.27
CA ASP A 45 -1.26 -13.53 2.48
C ASP A 45 -0.19 -12.43 2.67
N ARG A 46 -0.08 -11.49 1.72
CA ARG A 46 0.99 -10.48 1.71
C ARG A 46 0.86 -9.37 2.72
N PHE A 47 -0.36 -8.95 3.05
CA PHE A 47 -0.62 -7.79 3.90
C PHE A 47 -1.31 -8.20 5.22
N SER A 48 -1.17 -9.48 5.59
CA SER A 48 -1.37 -9.92 6.98
C SER A 48 -0.30 -9.30 7.88
N PRO A 49 -0.49 -9.31 9.22
CA PRO A 49 0.52 -8.80 10.15
C PRO A 49 1.90 -9.46 10.00
N GLU A 50 1.98 -10.72 9.56
CA GLU A 50 3.24 -11.43 9.29
C GLU A 50 3.57 -11.50 7.78
N GLY A 51 2.81 -10.77 6.97
CA GLY A 51 2.94 -10.75 5.54
C GLY A 51 4.19 -10.01 5.09
N ARG A 52 4.83 -10.53 4.05
CA ARG A 52 6.06 -9.96 3.45
C ARG A 52 5.85 -8.66 2.65
N GLY A 53 4.60 -8.26 2.44
CA GLY A 53 4.26 -7.10 1.63
C GLY A 53 4.53 -7.25 0.13
N LEU A 54 4.88 -6.12 -0.49
CA LEU A 54 5.10 -5.96 -1.92
C LEU A 54 6.54 -5.50 -2.18
N SER A 55 7.20 -6.15 -3.14
CA SER A 55 8.48 -5.68 -3.66
C SER A 55 8.45 -5.84 -5.18
N LEU A 56 8.45 -4.70 -5.87
CA LEU A 56 8.58 -4.57 -7.31
C LEU A 56 9.85 -3.77 -7.57
N PRO A 57 10.94 -4.43 -8.00
CA PRO A 57 12.22 -3.77 -8.24
C PRO A 57 12.05 -2.52 -9.10
N ASP A 58 12.69 -1.43 -8.70
CA ASP A 58 12.69 -0.13 -9.39
C ASP A 58 11.31 0.54 -9.57
N LEU A 59 10.25 0.02 -8.93
CA LEU A 59 8.88 0.55 -9.05
C LEU A 59 8.24 0.86 -7.71
N PHE A 60 8.19 -0.11 -6.80
CA PHE A 60 7.44 0.04 -5.57
C PHE A 60 7.86 -0.96 -4.50
N VAL A 61 7.88 -0.51 -3.24
CA VAL A 61 7.98 -1.39 -2.08
C VAL A 61 6.88 -1.05 -1.08
N ALA A 62 6.31 -2.09 -0.47
CA ALA A 62 5.41 -1.98 0.67
C ALA A 62 5.83 -3.01 1.70
N TYR A 63 6.15 -2.57 2.91
CA TYR A 63 6.62 -3.46 3.98
C TYR A 63 6.10 -2.98 5.33
N ARG A 64 6.00 -3.92 6.27
CA ARG A 64 5.69 -3.60 7.66
C ARG A 64 6.94 -3.04 8.32
N ALA A 65 6.83 -1.91 9.01
CA ALA A 65 7.91 -1.40 9.84
C ALA A 65 8.01 -2.24 11.12
N GLU A 66 9.21 -2.76 11.41
CA GLU A 66 9.51 -3.57 12.60
C GLU A 66 10.42 -2.81 13.57
N SER A 67 11.13 -1.82 13.07
CA SER A 67 12.04 -0.96 13.81
C SER A 67 11.88 0.51 13.38
N PRO A 68 12.26 1.47 14.24
CA PRO A 68 12.28 2.89 13.87
C PRO A 68 13.13 3.20 12.63
N ASP A 69 14.19 2.41 12.39
CA ASP A 69 15.10 2.59 11.26
C ASP A 69 14.47 2.18 9.92
N ASP A 70 13.32 1.50 9.95
CA ASP A 70 12.57 1.11 8.76
C ASP A 70 11.78 2.28 8.16
N PHE A 71 11.59 3.37 8.90
CA PHE A 71 10.89 4.55 8.40
C PHE A 71 11.78 5.39 7.50
N PRO A 72 11.23 5.90 6.38
CA PRO A 72 11.89 6.94 5.61
C PRO A 72 12.23 8.15 6.51
N PRO A 73 13.34 8.84 6.25
CA PRO A 73 13.88 9.87 7.15
C PRO A 73 12.88 10.99 7.47
N GLU A 74 11.94 11.26 6.57
CA GLU A 74 10.88 12.25 6.75
C GLU A 74 9.81 11.89 7.80
N PHE A 75 9.76 10.67 8.33
CA PHE A 75 8.72 10.19 9.27
C PHE A 75 9.21 9.89 10.70
N SER A 76 10.44 10.24 11.04
CA SER A 76 11.27 9.52 12.02
C SER A 76 11.04 9.77 13.52
N GLU A 77 10.31 10.80 13.97
CA GLU A 77 10.12 11.02 15.42
C GLU A 77 8.76 10.57 15.98
N GLU A 78 7.65 10.96 15.36
CA GLU A 78 6.31 10.63 15.87
C GLU A 78 5.89 9.20 15.49
N SER A 79 6.17 8.76 14.26
CA SER A 79 5.79 7.42 13.77
C SER A 79 6.52 6.30 14.52
N SER A 80 7.78 6.55 14.91
CA SER A 80 8.62 5.61 15.66
C SER A 80 8.09 5.34 17.06
N GLN A 81 7.45 6.32 17.71
CA GLN A 81 6.82 6.12 19.02
C GLN A 81 5.57 5.23 18.93
N ASP A 82 4.83 5.37 17.83
CA ASP A 82 3.62 4.62 17.55
C ASP A 82 3.87 3.16 17.14
N LEU A 83 5.07 2.82 16.65
CA LEU A 83 5.43 1.46 16.24
C LEU A 83 5.30 0.42 17.36
N SER A 84 5.46 0.85 18.62
CA SER A 84 5.24 -0.02 19.80
C SER A 84 3.77 -0.37 20.06
N ARG A 85 2.83 0.38 19.47
CA ARG A 85 1.39 0.31 19.75
C ARG A 85 0.56 -0.07 18.52
N LYS A 86 1.11 0.15 17.33
CA LYS A 86 0.39 0.05 16.06
C LYS A 86 1.16 -0.80 15.08
N GLU A 87 0.42 -1.52 14.25
CA GLU A 87 0.95 -2.11 13.04
C GLU A 87 1.08 -1.00 11.99
N LEU A 88 2.30 -0.64 11.62
CA LEU A 88 2.59 0.40 10.64
C LEU A 88 3.21 -0.20 9.39
N TRP A 89 2.75 0.27 8.24
CA TRP A 89 3.24 -0.10 6.93
C TRP A 89 3.82 1.11 6.23
N VAL A 90 4.99 0.92 5.63
CA VAL A 90 5.65 1.90 4.77
C VAL A 90 5.38 1.50 3.33
N LEU A 91 4.90 2.47 2.56
CA LEU A 91 4.68 2.37 1.13
C LEU A 91 5.63 3.36 0.46
N SER A 92 6.45 2.92 -0.49
CA SER A 92 7.39 3.80 -1.18
C SER A 92 7.34 3.54 -2.68
N ARG A 93 7.08 4.61 -3.44
CA ARG A 93 7.24 4.61 -4.90
C ARG A 93 8.71 4.82 -5.23
N LEU A 94 9.30 3.85 -5.92
CA LEU A 94 10.69 3.90 -6.32
C LEU A 94 10.78 4.51 -7.70
N GLU A 95 11.56 5.57 -7.85
CA GLU A 95 11.83 6.22 -9.14
C GLU A 95 13.33 6.35 -9.32
N TYR A 96 13.84 5.81 -10.44
CA TYR A 96 15.27 5.84 -10.72
C TYR A 96 15.80 7.27 -10.79
N GLY A 97 16.79 7.58 -9.95
CA GLY A 97 17.41 8.91 -9.90
C GLY A 97 16.67 9.96 -9.06
N HIS A 98 15.58 9.57 -8.39
CA HIS A 98 14.78 10.46 -7.55
C HIS A 98 14.71 9.97 -6.10
N VAL A 99 14.47 10.89 -5.17
CA VAL A 99 14.15 10.54 -3.78
C VAL A 99 12.76 9.87 -3.79
N PRO A 100 12.60 8.66 -3.21
CA PRO A 100 11.32 7.98 -3.18
C PRO A 100 10.24 8.80 -2.47
N ASP A 101 9.05 8.87 -3.06
CA ASP A 101 7.86 9.35 -2.35
C ASP A 101 7.32 8.22 -1.48
N SER A 102 7.15 8.49 -0.19
CA SER A 102 6.69 7.49 0.76
C SER A 102 5.42 7.93 1.50
N ALA A 103 4.68 6.93 1.98
CA ALA A 103 3.53 7.10 2.86
C ALA A 103 3.55 6.05 3.96
N VAL A 104 3.14 6.45 5.16
CA VAL A 104 2.93 5.55 6.31
C VAL A 104 1.44 5.36 6.54
N ILE A 105 1.04 4.11 6.74
CA ILE A 105 -0.36 3.73 6.94
C ILE A 105 -0.48 2.65 8.02
N GLU A 106 -1.55 2.71 8.81
CA GLU A 106 -1.83 1.67 9.80
C GLU A 106 -2.30 0.38 9.09
N GLY A 107 -1.89 -0.78 9.58
CA GLY A 107 -2.24 -2.08 9.00
C GLY A 107 -3.75 -2.31 8.83
N PRO A 108 -4.59 -2.01 9.83
CA PRO A 108 -6.04 -2.08 9.66
C PRO A 108 -6.57 -1.16 8.55
N GLU A 109 -6.02 0.05 8.40
CA GLU A 109 -6.39 0.98 7.34
C GLU A 109 -5.92 0.47 5.97
N LEU A 110 -4.69 -0.02 5.85
CA LEU A 110 -4.16 -0.65 4.64
C LEU A 110 -5.07 -1.78 4.14
N ARG A 111 -5.42 -2.70 5.05
CA ARG A 111 -6.32 -3.82 4.72
C ARG A 111 -7.70 -3.33 4.33
N HIS A 112 -8.23 -2.31 4.99
CA HIS A 112 -9.50 -1.70 4.59
C HIS A 112 -9.45 -1.15 3.16
N LEU A 113 -8.43 -0.35 2.83
CA LEU A 113 -8.29 0.24 1.49
C LEU A 113 -8.10 -0.83 0.40
N LEU A 114 -7.37 -1.92 0.69
CA LEU A 114 -7.24 -3.05 -0.23
C LEU A 114 -8.59 -3.72 -0.51
N GLN A 115 -9.43 -3.93 0.53
CA GLN A 115 -10.76 -4.49 0.37
C GLN A 115 -11.72 -3.55 -0.37
N GLU A 116 -11.66 -2.25 -0.07
CA GLU A 116 -12.44 -1.23 -0.75
C GLU A 116 -12.07 -1.15 -2.24
N ALA A 117 -10.77 -1.15 -2.54
CA ALA A 117 -10.26 -1.16 -3.92
C ALA A 117 -10.71 -2.43 -4.66
N LEU A 118 -10.61 -3.60 -4.04
CA LEU A 118 -11.07 -4.87 -4.62
C LEU A 118 -12.58 -4.88 -4.90
N SER A 119 -13.38 -4.35 -3.97
CA SER A 119 -14.83 -4.28 -4.10
C SER A 119 -15.25 -3.37 -5.25
N GLN A 120 -14.60 -2.20 -5.37
CA GLN A 120 -14.86 -1.27 -6.46
C GLN A 120 -14.39 -1.83 -7.80
N ASP A 121 -13.22 -2.47 -7.87
CA ASP A 121 -12.70 -3.07 -9.10
C ASP A 121 -13.61 -4.18 -9.63
N SER A 122 -14.13 -5.03 -8.73
CA SER A 122 -15.09 -6.10 -9.07
C SER A 122 -16.45 -5.55 -9.56
N ALA A 123 -16.80 -4.32 -9.20
CA ALA A 123 -18.02 -3.67 -9.63
C ALA A 123 -17.86 -2.92 -10.97
N ARG A 124 -16.64 -2.88 -11.55
CA ARG A 124 -16.39 -2.18 -12.80
C ARG A 124 -16.89 -3.01 -14.00
N PRO A 125 -17.55 -2.37 -14.98
CA PRO A 125 -17.89 -3.06 -16.22
C PRO A 125 -16.61 -3.37 -17.01
N GLY A 126 -16.32 -4.66 -17.21
CA GLY A 126 -15.20 -5.15 -18.03
C GLY A 126 -13.97 -5.67 -17.27
N SER A 127 -14.05 -5.75 -15.94
CA SER A 127 -13.07 -6.46 -15.09
C SER A 127 -13.34 -7.97 -15.01
#